data_AF-A0A1M7J7S2-F1
#
_entry.id   AF-A0A1M7J7S2-F1
#
_cell.length_a   1.000
_cell.length_b   1.000
_cell.length_c   1.000
_cell.angle_alpha   90.00
_cell.angle_beta   90.00
_cell.angle_gamma   90.00
#
_symmetry.space_group_name_H-M   'P 1'
#
loop_
_entity.id
_entity.type
_entity.pdbx_description
1 polymer ?
#
loop_
_entity_poly.entity_id
_entity_poly.type
_entity_poly.pdbx_seq_one_letter_code
_entity_poly.pdbx_strand_id
1 'polypeptide(L)'
;MPTPPNVFSMKLKRQPRPSVNCKSWREESLKNHKSLIFESVFSSDEKVDFVCRAKQQGYFIRLFFIATSHPSINAARIAKRVIQGGHDVPISKIISRYQKSIFNCKKIIPSVDRLYVYDNSVEDHDASLLFRLSDGKLVKSYTDNIPQWAMTIL
;
A
#
# COMPACT_ATOMS: atom_id res chain seq x y z
N MET A 1 -21.95 4.68 13.59
CA MET A 1 -20.73 4.42 14.36
C MET A 1 -19.56 4.85 13.50
N PRO A 2 -18.66 5.75 13.95
CA PRO A 2 -17.60 6.23 13.08
C PRO A 2 -16.61 5.10 12.85
N THR A 3 -16.37 4.76 11.59
CA THR A 3 -15.29 3.89 11.15
C THR A 3 -13.93 4.54 11.45
N PRO A 4 -13.07 4.00 12.31
CA PRO A 4 -11.64 4.08 12.02
C PRO A 4 -11.37 2.98 10.96
N PRO A 5 -10.64 3.23 9.85
CA PRO A 5 -9.18 3.44 9.98
C PRO A 5 -8.41 4.02 8.74
N ASN A 6 -7.16 4.47 8.92
CA ASN A 6 -6.15 4.26 7.87
C ASN A 6 -5.71 2.79 7.96
N VAL A 7 -6.42 1.89 7.28
CA VAL A 7 -5.98 0.50 7.03
C VAL A 7 -5.82 0.34 5.52
N PHE A 8 -4.60 0.05 5.08
CA PHE A 8 -4.34 -0.40 3.71
C PHE A 8 -4.70 -1.88 3.60
N SER A 9 -5.57 -2.24 2.64
CA SER A 9 -6.02 -3.62 2.47
C SER A 9 -5.60 -4.22 1.12
N MET A 10 -4.85 -5.33 1.13
CA MET A 10 -4.65 -6.22 -0.02
C MET A 10 -5.67 -7.38 -0.01
N LYS A 11 -6.93 -7.17 -0.42
CA LYS A 11 -8.02 -8.17 -0.22
C LYS A 11 -7.83 -9.50 -1.00
N LEU A 12 -7.61 -10.60 -0.25
CA LEU A 12 -8.06 -11.99 -0.50
C LEU A 12 -8.63 -12.54 0.84
N LYS A 13 -9.73 -13.30 0.83
CA LYS A 13 -10.67 -13.52 1.96
C LYS A 13 -10.09 -14.27 3.22
N ARG A 14 -10.39 -13.75 4.45
CA ARG A 14 -10.49 -14.23 5.89
C ARG A 14 -9.44 -15.25 6.45
N GLN A 15 -8.87 -15.24 7.68
CA GLN A 15 -8.87 -14.55 9.02
C GLN A 15 -7.58 -15.03 9.82
N PRO A 16 -7.27 -14.70 11.12
CA PRO A 16 -7.22 -13.44 11.88
C PRO A 16 -5.82 -13.09 12.51
N ARG A 17 -5.64 -11.80 12.86
CA ARG A 17 -4.66 -11.08 13.76
C ARG A 17 -3.17 -11.51 13.83
N PRO A 18 -2.20 -10.64 13.49
CA PRO A 18 -0.80 -10.87 13.83
C PRO A 18 -0.25 -9.78 14.79
N SER A 19 0.25 -10.17 15.96
CA SER A 19 1.06 -9.26 16.81
C SER A 19 2.44 -9.75 17.20
N VAL A 20 2.92 -10.93 16.77
CA VAL A 20 4.33 -11.33 17.08
C VAL A 20 5.10 -11.96 15.89
N ASN A 21 4.48 -12.30 14.75
CA ASN A 21 5.24 -12.97 13.67
C ASN A 21 4.78 -12.66 12.24
N CYS A 22 4.52 -11.38 11.90
CA CYS A 22 4.09 -10.97 10.55
C CYS A 22 5.04 -11.39 9.42
N LYS A 23 6.35 -11.52 9.68
CA LYS A 23 7.29 -11.98 8.65
C LYS A 23 7.22 -13.49 8.48
N SER A 24 7.38 -14.25 9.56
CA SER A 24 7.37 -15.72 9.47
C SER A 24 6.04 -16.24 8.91
N TRP A 25 4.91 -15.67 9.31
CA TRP A 25 3.60 -16.07 8.79
C TRP A 25 3.47 -15.84 7.29
N ARG A 26 4.00 -14.72 6.75
CA ARG A 26 3.99 -14.47 5.30
C ARG A 26 4.89 -15.46 4.56
N GLU A 27 6.08 -15.72 5.08
CA GLU A 27 7.02 -16.68 4.48
C GLU A 27 6.49 -18.12 4.54
N GLU A 28 5.86 -18.51 5.64
CA GLU A 28 5.20 -19.80 5.79
C GLU A 28 4.00 -19.93 4.87
N SER A 29 3.20 -18.87 4.72
CA SER A 29 2.08 -18.85 3.78
C SER A 29 2.57 -19.00 2.35
N LEU A 30 3.64 -18.28 1.98
CA LEU A 30 4.28 -18.40 0.68
C LEU A 30 4.78 -19.83 0.44
N LYS A 31 5.57 -20.39 1.37
CA LYS A 31 6.10 -21.77 1.33
C LYS A 31 5.00 -22.82 1.16
N ASN A 32 3.84 -22.62 1.77
CA ASN A 32 2.73 -23.56 1.74
C ASN A 32 1.67 -23.24 0.66
N HIS A 33 1.96 -22.34 -0.28
CA HIS A 33 1.03 -21.90 -1.33
C HIS A 33 -0.35 -21.43 -0.79
N LYS A 34 -0.36 -20.85 0.41
CA LYS A 34 -1.59 -20.35 1.05
C LYS A 34 -1.89 -18.93 0.61
N SER A 35 -3.16 -18.67 0.26
CA SER A 35 -3.64 -17.31 0.02
C SER A 35 -3.44 -16.43 1.26
N LEU A 36 -2.99 -15.20 1.06
CA LEU A 36 -2.71 -14.28 2.16
C LEU A 36 -3.02 -12.82 1.82
N ILE A 37 -3.21 -12.02 2.87
CA ILE A 37 -3.30 -10.56 2.85
C ILE A 37 -2.32 -10.02 3.86
N PHE A 38 -1.57 -8.98 3.49
CA PHE A 38 -0.76 -8.24 4.44
C PHE A 38 -0.74 -6.75 4.10
N GLU A 39 -0.53 -5.95 5.14
CA GLU A 39 -0.36 -4.51 5.05
C GLU A 39 1.13 -4.17 5.18
N SER A 40 1.57 -3.16 4.42
CA SER A 40 2.92 -2.64 4.53
C SER A 40 3.00 -1.21 4.00
N VAL A 41 3.92 -0.42 4.55
CA VAL A 41 4.33 0.86 3.97
C VAL A 41 5.01 0.69 2.62
N PHE A 42 5.45 -0.53 2.29
CA PHE A 42 6.07 -0.87 1.00
C PHE A 42 7.33 -0.07 0.66
N SER A 43 8.05 0.38 1.69
CA SER A 43 9.25 1.23 1.56
C SER A 43 10.58 0.46 1.67
N SER A 44 10.57 -0.87 1.60
CA SER A 44 11.75 -1.73 1.79
C SER A 44 11.84 -2.79 0.71
N ASP A 45 13.06 -3.10 0.26
CA ASP A 45 13.32 -4.08 -0.79
C ASP A 45 12.82 -5.49 -0.45
N GLU A 46 12.81 -5.87 0.83
CA GLU A 46 12.26 -7.17 1.27
C GLU A 46 10.79 -7.36 0.87
N LYS A 47 10.00 -6.30 0.77
CA LYS A 47 8.59 -6.40 0.33
C LYS A 47 8.47 -6.55 -1.18
N VAL A 48 9.35 -5.88 -1.93
CA VAL A 48 9.46 -6.01 -3.38
C VAL A 48 9.85 -7.44 -3.74
N ASP A 49 10.88 -7.96 -3.08
CA ASP A 49 11.33 -9.35 -3.23
C ASP A 49 10.20 -10.35 -2.94
N PHE A 50 9.49 -10.17 -1.82
CA PHE A 50 8.35 -11.04 -1.48
C PHE A 50 7.28 -11.09 -2.58
N VAL A 51 6.91 -9.94 -3.16
CA VAL A 51 5.92 -9.88 -4.24
C VAL A 51 6.43 -10.58 -5.50
N CYS A 52 7.69 -10.37 -5.86
CA CYS A 52 8.30 -11.06 -7.00
C CYS A 52 8.34 -12.59 -6.81
N ARG A 53 8.73 -13.07 -5.63
CA ARG A 53 8.71 -14.51 -5.30
C ARG A 53 7.30 -15.08 -5.33
N ALA A 54 6.31 -14.36 -4.81
CA ALA A 54 4.92 -14.79 -4.91
C ALA A 54 4.48 -14.92 -6.37
N LYS A 55 4.85 -13.96 -7.24
CA LYS A 55 4.52 -14.04 -8.67
C LYS A 55 5.16 -15.24 -9.35
N GLN A 56 6.43 -15.52 -9.06
CA GLN A 56 7.16 -16.69 -9.56
C GLN A 56 6.53 -18.02 -9.13
N GLN A 57 5.87 -18.04 -7.97
CA GLN A 57 5.13 -19.22 -7.47
C GLN A 57 3.69 -19.30 -8.00
N GLY A 58 3.33 -18.49 -9.00
CA GLY A 58 2.03 -18.56 -9.67
C GLY A 58 0.89 -17.86 -8.92
N TYR A 59 1.19 -17.01 -7.92
CA TYR A 59 0.15 -16.25 -7.25
C TYR A 59 -0.48 -15.22 -8.19
N PHE A 60 -1.79 -15.07 -8.05
CA PHE A 60 -2.52 -13.91 -8.58
C PHE A 60 -2.41 -12.75 -7.59
N ILE A 61 -1.71 -11.68 -7.98
CA ILE A 61 -1.37 -10.57 -7.11
C ILE A 61 -2.27 -9.38 -7.41
N ARG A 62 -3.05 -8.98 -6.40
CA ARG A 62 -3.85 -7.76 -6.43
C ARG A 62 -3.28 -6.75 -5.44
N LEU A 63 -2.67 -5.67 -5.92
CA LEU A 63 -2.17 -4.58 -5.08
C LEU A 63 -3.19 -3.44 -5.01
N PHE A 64 -3.40 -2.94 -3.80
CA PHE A 64 -4.10 -1.68 -3.52
C PHE A 64 -3.08 -0.72 -2.94
N PHE A 65 -2.69 0.27 -3.74
CA PHE A 65 -1.76 1.31 -3.34
C PHE A 65 -2.54 2.58 -3.03
N ILE A 66 -2.35 3.13 -1.84
CA ILE A 66 -2.96 4.39 -1.43
C ILE A 66 -1.81 5.35 -1.12
N ALA A 67 -1.95 6.61 -1.50
CA ALA A 67 -1.03 7.65 -1.06
C ALA A 67 -1.78 8.98 -0.90
N THR A 68 -1.02 10.02 -0.60
CA THR A 68 -1.51 11.39 -0.47
C THR A 68 -0.71 12.29 -1.39
N SER A 69 -1.23 13.46 -1.71
CA SER A 69 -0.61 14.43 -2.60
C SER A 69 0.75 14.93 -2.10
N HIS A 70 0.97 14.89 -0.78
CA HIS A 70 2.23 15.30 -0.17
C HIS A 70 2.49 14.57 1.16
N PRO A 71 3.75 14.19 1.48
CA PRO A 71 4.09 13.52 2.74
C PRO A 71 3.78 14.34 4.01
N SER A 72 3.68 15.67 3.91
CA SER A 72 3.27 16.52 5.03
C SER A 72 1.88 16.19 5.54
N ILE A 73 0.96 15.72 4.69
CA ILE A 73 -0.38 15.26 5.09
C ILE A 73 -0.25 14.07 6.04
N ASN A 74 0.67 13.15 5.75
CA ASN A 74 0.91 11.98 6.60
C ASN A 74 1.57 12.39 7.93
N ALA A 75 2.51 13.34 7.88
CA ALA A 75 3.14 13.89 9.07
C ALA A 75 2.14 14.59 10.00
N ALA A 76 1.27 15.45 9.44
CA ALA A 76 0.21 16.12 10.20
C ALA A 76 -0.74 15.12 10.86
N ARG A 77 -1.16 14.07 10.13
CA ARG A 77 -2.00 13.00 10.67
C ARG A 77 -1.32 12.19 11.77
N ILE A 78 -0.01 11.98 11.69
CA ILE A 78 0.76 11.32 12.76
C ILE A 78 0.84 12.24 13.99
N ALA A 79 1.19 13.51 13.81
CA ALA A 79 1.27 14.48 14.91
C ALA A 79 -0.04 14.59 15.69
N LYS A 80 -1.18 14.65 15.01
CA LYS A 80 -2.52 14.64 15.61
C LYS A 80 -2.75 13.41 16.51
N ARG A 81 -2.23 12.24 16.11
CA ARG A 81 -2.34 10.99 16.90
C ARG A 81 -1.35 10.91 18.04
N VAL A 82 -0.15 11.46 17.89
CA VAL A 82 0.84 11.53 18.98
C VAL A 82 0.27 12.36 20.14
N ILE A 83 -0.39 13.48 19.83
CA ILE A 83 -1.12 14.29 20.82
C ILE A 83 -2.21 13.47 21.53
N GLN A 84 -2.81 12.50 20.84
CA GLN A 84 -3.84 11.58 21.38
C GLN A 84 -3.25 10.31 22.04
N GLY A 85 -1.94 10.27 22.30
CA GLY A 85 -1.27 9.15 22.98
C GLY A 85 -0.63 8.10 22.06
N GLY A 86 -0.50 8.39 20.76
CA GLY A 86 0.20 7.53 19.79
C GLY A 86 1.72 7.60 19.87
N HIS A 87 2.41 6.74 19.12
CA HIS A 87 3.87 6.75 19.02
C HIS A 87 4.37 7.76 17.98
N ASP A 88 5.45 8.46 18.33
CA ASP A 88 6.11 9.40 17.43
C ASP A 88 6.94 8.68 16.35
N VAL A 89 7.01 9.30 15.17
CA VAL A 89 7.82 8.85 14.04
C VAL A 89 8.55 10.05 13.46
N PRO A 90 9.89 10.02 13.37
CA PRO A 90 10.65 11.15 12.81
C PRO A 90 10.16 11.54 11.42
N ILE A 91 9.99 12.85 11.18
CA ILE A 91 9.49 13.41 9.91
C ILE A 91 10.35 12.95 8.72
N SER A 92 11.68 12.93 8.88
CA SER A 92 12.61 12.45 7.86
C SER A 92 12.32 11.01 7.43
N LYS A 93 11.91 10.15 8.38
CA LYS A 93 11.53 8.76 8.12
C LYS A 93 10.20 8.68 7.37
N ILE A 94 9.26 9.57 7.64
CA ILE A 94 7.97 9.67 6.92
C ILE A 94 8.22 10.04 5.45
N ILE A 95 9.00 11.09 5.20
CA ILE A 95 9.33 11.56 3.85
C ILE A 95 10.07 10.48 3.06
N SER A 96 11.11 9.88 3.65
CA SER A 96 11.88 8.82 2.99
C SER A 96 11.01 7.61 2.63
N ARG A 97 10.12 7.19 3.55
CA ARG A 97 9.21 6.06 3.31
C ARG A 97 8.19 6.35 2.21
N TYR A 98 7.65 7.57 2.18
CA TYR A 98 6.70 8.01 1.15
C TYR A 98 7.31 7.92 -0.25
N GLN A 99 8.52 8.47 -0.44
CA GLN A 99 9.18 8.40 -1.75
C GLN A 99 9.51 6.97 -2.16
N LYS A 100 10.05 6.17 -1.23
CA LYS A 100 10.38 4.76 -1.48
C LYS A 100 9.16 3.93 -1.81
N SER A 101 8.02 4.16 -1.17
CA SER A 101 6.80 3.38 -1.41
C SER A 101 6.25 3.60 -2.81
N ILE A 102 6.27 4.84 -3.30
CA ILE A 102 5.87 5.18 -4.68
C ILE A 102 6.80 4.52 -5.70
N PHE A 103 8.11 4.66 -5.50
CA PHE A 103 9.11 4.04 -6.38
C PHE A 103 8.97 2.51 -6.41
N ASN A 104 8.83 1.88 -5.25
CA ASN A 104 8.63 0.44 -5.15
C ASN A 104 7.33 0.00 -5.80
N CYS A 105 6.24 0.78 -5.65
CA CYS A 105 4.98 0.53 -6.34
C CYS A 105 5.17 0.49 -7.85
N LYS A 106 5.87 1.48 -8.44
CA LYS A 106 6.20 1.49 -9.87
C LYS A 106 7.04 0.27 -10.27
N LYS A 107 8.08 -0.03 -9.48
CA LYS A 107 9.03 -1.13 -9.74
C LYS A 107 8.36 -2.50 -9.85
N ILE A 108 7.33 -2.77 -9.04
CA ILE A 108 6.70 -4.09 -9.01
C ILE A 108 5.54 -4.27 -10.00
N ILE A 109 5.20 -3.25 -10.80
CA ILE A 109 4.09 -3.32 -11.76
C ILE A 109 4.15 -4.60 -12.63
N PRO A 110 5.30 -5.02 -13.17
CA PRO A 110 5.38 -6.26 -13.96
C PRO A 110 5.04 -7.54 -13.18
N SER A 111 5.15 -7.51 -11.85
CA SER A 111 4.87 -8.63 -10.96
C SER A 111 3.44 -8.61 -10.39
N VAL A 112 2.60 -7.64 -10.77
CA VAL A 112 1.25 -7.46 -10.23
C VAL A 112 0.21 -7.65 -11.33
N ASP A 113 -0.73 -8.57 -11.12
CA ASP A 113 -1.83 -8.82 -12.04
C ASP A 113 -2.84 -7.66 -12.06
N ARG A 114 -3.17 -7.10 -10.87
CA ARG A 114 -4.07 -5.94 -10.76
C ARG A 114 -3.57 -4.93 -9.75
N LEU A 115 -3.34 -3.70 -10.20
CA LEU A 115 -3.01 -2.57 -9.35
C LEU A 115 -4.19 -1.59 -9.29
N TYR A 116 -4.57 -1.19 -8.08
CA TYR A 116 -5.54 -0.12 -7.83
C TYR A 116 -4.84 1.00 -7.08
N VAL A 117 -4.86 2.22 -7.62
CA VAL A 117 -4.19 3.38 -7.02
C VAL A 117 -5.22 4.36 -6.49
N TYR A 118 -5.14 4.71 -5.21
CA TYR A 118 -6.06 5.61 -4.53
C TYR A 118 -5.35 6.86 -3.99
N ASP A 119 -6.04 7.98 -4.02
CA ASP A 119 -5.68 9.21 -3.33
C ASP A 119 -6.48 9.36 -2.04
N ASN A 120 -5.79 9.61 -0.93
CA ASN A 120 -6.38 9.88 0.38
C ASN A 120 -5.91 11.23 0.95
N SER A 121 -5.79 12.23 0.08
CA SER A 121 -5.29 13.55 0.45
C SER A 121 -6.30 14.38 1.24
N VAL A 122 -7.59 14.19 0.98
CA VAL A 122 -8.68 14.95 1.62
C VAL A 122 -8.97 14.33 2.99
N GLU A 123 -9.02 15.15 4.04
CA GLU A 123 -9.40 14.71 5.40
C GLU A 123 -10.93 14.51 5.46
N ASP A 124 -11.39 13.58 6.30
CA ASP A 124 -12.81 13.26 6.50
C ASP A 124 -13.58 12.82 5.23
N HIS A 125 -12.85 12.35 4.22
CA HIS A 125 -13.39 11.75 3.00
C HIS A 125 -12.81 10.35 2.77
N ASP A 126 -13.59 9.52 2.07
CA ASP A 126 -13.10 8.22 1.60
C ASP A 126 -12.00 8.39 0.55
N ALA A 127 -11.06 7.44 0.53
CA ALA A 127 -10.00 7.43 -0.46
C ALA A 127 -10.58 7.31 -1.88
N SER A 128 -10.20 8.24 -2.76
CA SER A 128 -10.67 8.29 -4.14
C SER A 128 -9.84 7.36 -5.02
N LEU A 129 -10.49 6.40 -5.70
CA LEU A 129 -9.81 5.56 -6.68
C LEU A 129 -9.41 6.42 -7.88
N LEU A 130 -8.12 6.44 -8.23
CA LEU A 130 -7.60 7.21 -9.36
C LEU A 130 -7.63 6.40 -10.64
N PHE A 131 -6.97 5.24 -10.63
CA PHE A 131 -6.87 4.37 -11.79
C PHE A 131 -6.63 2.90 -11.42
N ARG A 132 -6.80 2.03 -12.41
CA ARG A 132 -6.50 0.60 -12.32
C ARG A 132 -5.57 0.18 -13.45
N LEU A 133 -4.53 -0.57 -13.12
CA LEU A 133 -3.72 -1.32 -14.08
C LEU A 133 -4.10 -2.81 -14.06
N SER A 134 -4.08 -3.45 -15.23
CA SER A 134 -4.07 -4.91 -15.37
C SER A 134 -2.84 -5.30 -16.17
N ASP A 135 -2.03 -6.20 -15.65
CA ASP A 135 -0.82 -6.70 -16.32
C ASP A 135 0.08 -5.55 -16.82
N GLY A 136 0.25 -4.54 -15.95
CA GLY A 136 1.01 -3.33 -16.22
C GLY A 136 0.39 -2.31 -17.18
N LYS A 137 -0.81 -2.57 -17.73
CA LYS A 137 -1.49 -1.66 -18.66
C LYS A 137 -2.60 -0.89 -17.96
N LEU A 138 -2.71 0.41 -18.25
CA LEU A 138 -3.82 1.23 -17.78
C LEU A 138 -5.12 0.75 -18.42
N VAL A 139 -6.04 0.24 -17.60
CA VAL A 139 -7.33 -0.28 -18.08
C VAL A 139 -8.52 0.60 -17.72
N LYS A 140 -8.39 1.47 -16.71
CA LYS A 140 -9.44 2.43 -16.33
C LYS A 140 -8.86 3.59 -15.55
N SER A 141 -9.23 4.80 -15.94
CA SER A 141 -9.15 6.00 -15.09
C SER A 141 -10.52 6.30 -14.49
N TYR A 142 -10.55 6.84 -13.28
CA TYR A 142 -11.76 7.23 -12.55
C TYR A 142 -11.76 8.72 -12.20
N THR A 143 -10.72 9.44 -12.63
CA THR A 143 -10.57 10.89 -12.51
C THR A 143 -10.03 11.44 -13.84
N ASP A 144 -10.41 12.67 -14.16
CA ASP A 144 -9.84 13.40 -15.30
C ASP A 144 -8.48 14.02 -14.97
N ASN A 145 -8.20 14.21 -13.68
CA ASN A 145 -6.96 14.80 -13.20
C ASN A 145 -6.24 13.84 -12.25
N ILE A 146 -5.16 13.21 -12.74
CA ILE A 146 -4.32 12.30 -11.95
C ILE A 146 -3.24 13.13 -11.26
N PRO A 147 -3.14 13.11 -9.92
CA PRO A 147 -2.11 13.85 -9.20
C PRO A 147 -0.69 13.48 -9.63
N GLN A 148 0.23 14.45 -9.57
CA GLN A 148 1.62 14.27 -10.02
C GLN A 148 2.32 13.06 -9.37
N TRP A 149 2.08 12.81 -8.09
CA TRP A 149 2.67 11.65 -7.40
C TRP A 149 2.21 10.33 -8.01
N ALA A 150 0.94 10.24 -8.45
CA ALA A 150 0.36 9.04 -9.02
C ALA A 150 0.77 8.87 -10.49
N MET A 151 1.00 9.98 -11.21
CA MET A 151 1.60 9.95 -12.55
C MET A 151 2.99 9.30 -12.56
N THR A 152 3.74 9.33 -11.45
CA THR A 152 5.03 8.64 -11.37
C THR A 152 4.90 7.11 -11.40
N ILE A 153 3.71 6.56 -11.10
CA ILE A 153 3.43 5.12 -11.12
C ILE A 153 3.06 4.66 -12.53
N LEU A 154 2.42 5.53 -13.32
CA LEU A 154 2.19 5.31 -14.76
C LEU A 154 3.49 5.32 -15.55
#